data_AF-A0AAW4XLK3-F1
#
_entry.id   AF-A0AAW4XLK3-F1
#
_cell.length_a   1.000
_cell.length_b   1.000
_cell.length_c   1.000
_cell.angle_alpha   90.00
_cell.angle_beta   90.00
_cell.angle_gamma   90.00
#
_symmetry.space_group_name_H-M   'P 1'
#
loop_
_entity.id
_entity.type
_entity.pdbx_description
1 polymer ?
#
loop_
_entity_poly.entity_id
_entity_poly.type
_entity_poly.pdbx_seq_one_letter_code
_entity_poly.pdbx_strand_id
1 'polypeptide(L)'
;MDAPSLWATCILPGCRQPIADELDVCTTCRIAFGDYLHETDRPPSYTVADLEERDAGIRNAYRSLYGQHIEPEQIDTDSDKHRRAVTLATTIAQQTGQEEKANQTCWLCEERRMCIRRPGGWECRDCRQIQ
;
A
#
# COMPACT_ATOMS: atom_id res chain seq x y z
N MET A 1 -3.84 28.56 -2.22
CA MET A 1 -2.50 29.07 -1.88
C MET A 1 -2.32 28.76 -0.41
N ASP A 2 -1.63 27.66 -0.11
CA ASP A 2 -1.39 27.24 1.27
C ASP A 2 -0.41 28.20 1.94
N ALA A 3 -0.66 28.54 3.20
CA ALA A 3 0.22 29.39 3.99
C ALA A 3 1.59 28.73 4.18
N PRO A 4 2.71 29.50 4.23
CA PRO A 4 4.02 28.92 4.46
C PRO A 4 4.06 28.22 5.83
N SER A 5 4.34 26.93 5.80
CA SER A 5 4.56 26.12 7.01
C SER A 5 5.87 26.57 7.66
N LEU A 6 5.88 26.67 9.00
CA LEU A 6 7.08 26.92 9.79
C LEU A 6 7.99 25.68 9.89
N TRP A 7 7.50 24.53 9.44
CA TRP A 7 8.18 23.24 9.52
C TRP A 7 8.40 22.66 8.13
N ALA A 8 9.56 22.02 7.94
CA ALA A 8 9.82 21.19 6.78
C ALA A 8 9.02 19.88 6.86
N THR A 9 8.98 19.14 5.75
CA THR A 9 8.32 17.82 5.68
C THR A 9 9.35 16.72 5.67
N CYS A 10 9.04 15.60 6.35
CA CYS A 10 9.85 14.38 6.34
C CYS A 10 10.42 14.03 4.96
N ILE A 11 11.73 13.76 4.88
CA ILE A 11 12.44 13.46 3.62
C ILE A 11 11.97 12.16 2.93
N LEU A 12 11.35 11.24 3.68
CA LEU A 12 10.88 9.97 3.14
C LEU A 12 9.68 10.16 2.21
N PRO A 13 9.72 9.60 0.97
CA PRO A 13 8.65 9.74 0.01
C PRO A 13 7.28 9.37 0.58
N GLY A 14 6.30 10.26 0.41
CA GLY A 14 4.91 10.03 0.82
C GLY A 14 4.61 10.30 2.30
N CYS A 15 5.62 10.55 3.15
CA CYS A 15 5.39 10.98 4.52
C CYS A 15 5.11 12.49 4.56
N ARG A 16 4.09 12.91 5.32
CA ARG A 16 3.72 14.33 5.49
C ARG A 16 3.92 14.85 6.91
N GLN A 17 4.66 14.10 7.73
CA GLN A 17 4.92 14.50 9.11
C GLN A 17 5.86 15.71 9.14
N PRO A 18 5.59 16.73 9.97
CA PRO A 18 6.46 17.89 10.11
C PRO A 18 7.78 17.49 10.79
N ILE A 19 8.87 18.12 10.37
CA ILE A 19 10.21 17.97 10.94
C ILE A 19 10.80 19.36 11.23
N ALA A 20 11.74 19.41 12.19
CA ALA A 20 12.38 20.65 12.60
C ALA A 20 13.45 21.08 11.60
N ASP A 21 14.33 20.16 11.21
CA ASP A 21 15.43 20.42 10.31
C ASP A 21 15.09 19.94 8.90
N GLU A 22 15.49 20.72 7.90
CA GLU A 22 15.34 20.30 6.51
C GLU A 22 16.08 18.98 6.28
N LEU A 23 15.48 18.15 5.42
CA LEU A 23 16.07 16.90 4.96
C LEU A 23 16.27 15.82 6.05
N ASP A 24 15.59 15.96 7.18
CA ASP A 24 15.54 14.98 8.28
C ASP A 24 14.36 14.00 8.14
N VAL A 25 14.43 12.89 8.87
CA VAL A 25 13.41 11.84 8.95
C VAL A 25 12.60 12.01 10.23
N CYS A 26 11.27 11.99 10.15
CA CYS A 26 10.43 12.11 11.34
C CYS A 26 10.59 10.91 12.30
N THR A 27 10.31 11.12 13.60
CA THR A 27 10.44 10.09 14.64
C THR A 27 9.71 8.79 14.30
N THR A 28 8.48 8.87 13.77
CA THR A 28 7.70 7.68 13.38
C THR A 28 8.42 6.84 12.34
N CYS A 29 9.00 7.49 11.33
CA CYS A 29 9.74 6.80 10.28
C CYS A 29 11.07 6.25 10.80
N ARG A 30 11.77 6.95 11.69
CA ARG A 30 12.97 6.40 12.34
C ARG A 30 12.65 5.12 13.11
N ILE A 31 11.55 5.09 13.85
CA ILE A 31 11.13 3.89 14.59
C ILE A 31 10.70 2.77 13.64
N ALA A 32 9.91 3.09 12.62
CA ALA A 32 9.35 2.09 11.71
C ALA A 32 10.43 1.42 10.84
N PHE A 33 11.41 2.19 10.38
CA PHE A 33 12.45 1.71 9.47
C PHE A 33 13.75 1.36 10.19
N GLY A 34 14.05 1.94 11.36
CA GLY A 34 15.22 1.59 12.18
C GLY A 34 16.52 1.49 11.35
N ASP A 35 17.17 0.34 11.44
CA ASP A 35 18.45 0.04 10.78
C ASP A 35 18.38 -0.01 9.24
N TYR A 36 17.17 -0.01 8.66
CA TYR A 36 17.00 0.10 7.20
C TYR A 36 17.22 1.53 6.68
N LEU A 37 17.30 2.52 7.56
CA LEU A 37 17.68 3.88 7.18
C LEU A 37 19.20 3.99 7.17
N HIS A 38 19.74 4.29 6.00
CA HIS A 38 21.16 4.58 5.83
C HIS A 38 21.33 6.03 5.41
N GLU A 39 22.14 6.76 6.16
CA GLU A 39 22.69 8.02 5.65
C GLU A 39 23.58 7.70 4.45
N THR A 40 23.23 8.28 3.31
CA THR A 40 24.05 8.19 2.11
C THR A 40 24.94 9.43 2.01
N ASP A 41 26.10 9.28 1.38
CA ASP A 41 26.97 10.41 1.06
C ASP A 41 26.19 11.40 0.20
N ARG A 42 25.71 12.46 0.85
CA ARG A 42 24.88 13.49 0.25
C ARG A 42 25.77 14.45 -0.53
N PRO A 43 25.45 14.78 -1.80
CA PRO A 43 26.06 15.91 -2.47
C PRO A 43 25.77 17.18 -1.66
N PRO A 44 26.75 18.09 -1.47
CA PRO A 44 26.59 19.28 -0.62
C PRO A 44 25.46 20.21 -1.05
N SER A 45 24.90 20.03 -2.25
CA SER A 45 23.82 20.82 -2.83
C SER A 45 22.48 20.09 -2.90
N TYR A 46 22.25 19.00 -2.14
CA TYR A 46 20.93 18.35 -2.15
C TYR A 46 19.91 19.22 -1.41
N THR A 47 18.99 19.82 -2.16
CA THR A 47 18.02 20.83 -1.72
C THR A 47 16.60 20.29 -1.74
N VAL A 48 15.65 21.10 -1.24
CA VAL A 48 14.21 20.84 -1.37
C VAL A 48 13.78 20.75 -2.84
N ALA A 49 14.39 21.51 -3.75
CA ALA A 49 14.09 21.42 -5.18
C ALA A 49 14.47 20.05 -5.76
N ASP A 50 15.58 19.46 -5.30
CA ASP A 50 16.00 18.12 -5.71
C ASP A 50 15.04 17.03 -5.19
N LEU A 51 14.47 17.23 -4.00
CA LEU A 51 13.40 16.36 -3.49
C LEU A 51 12.12 16.47 -4.31
N GLU A 52 11.73 17.69 -4.69
CA GLU A 52 10.55 17.91 -5.53
C GLU A 52 10.70 17.27 -6.90
N GLU A 53 11.88 17.37 -7.52
CA GLU A 53 12.19 16.75 -8.81
C GLU A 53 12.12 15.22 -8.72
N ARG A 54 12.76 14.62 -7.70
CA ARG A 54 12.69 13.18 -7.41
C ARG A 54 11.24 12.72 -7.27
N ASP A 55 10.45 13.41 -6.45
CA ASP A 55 9.09 13.03 -6.14
C ASP A 55 8.12 13.33 -7.30
N ALA A 56 8.44 14.29 -8.18
CA ALA A 56 7.67 14.57 -9.39
C ALA A 56 7.70 13.39 -10.36
N GLY A 57 8.84 12.70 -10.51
CA GLY A 57 8.96 11.51 -11.35
C GLY A 57 7.99 10.40 -10.91
N ILE A 58 7.94 10.09 -9.61
CA ILE A 58 7.03 9.09 -9.06
C ILE A 58 5.56 9.52 -9.20
N ARG A 59 5.24 10.78 -8.89
CA ARG A 59 3.88 11.31 -9.08
C ARG A 59 3.42 11.24 -10.54
N ASN A 60 4.30 11.56 -11.48
CA ASN A 60 4.01 11.46 -12.90
C ASN A 60 3.80 10.01 -13.34
N ALA A 61 4.65 9.08 -12.89
CA ALA A 61 4.48 7.66 -13.17
C ALA A 61 3.14 7.12 -12.63
N TYR A 62 2.80 7.44 -11.37
CA TYR A 62 1.51 7.07 -10.79
C TYR A 62 0.34 7.76 -11.50
N ARG A 63 0.48 9.01 -11.94
CA ARG A 63 -0.53 9.67 -12.78
C ARG A 63 -0.66 8.99 -14.15
N SER A 64 0.41 8.45 -14.73
CA SER A 64 0.28 7.71 -15.99
C SER A 64 -0.35 6.33 -15.79
N LEU A 65 -0.04 5.66 -14.67
CA LEU A 65 -0.57 4.34 -14.33
C LEU A 65 -2.03 4.37 -13.83
N TYR A 66 -2.41 5.44 -13.12
CA TYR A 66 -3.71 5.55 -12.44
C TYR A 66 -4.49 6.83 -12.80
N GLY A 67 -3.84 7.84 -13.35
CA GLY A 67 -4.46 9.09 -13.83
C GLY A 67 -5.09 8.98 -15.22
N GLN A 68 -5.19 7.78 -15.78
CA GLN A 68 -6.42 7.40 -16.48
C GLN A 68 -7.54 7.22 -15.43
N HIS A 69 -7.88 8.29 -14.72
CA HIS A 69 -9.13 8.33 -13.99
C HIS A 69 -10.23 8.61 -15.01
N ILE A 70 -11.12 7.63 -15.13
CA ILE A 70 -12.42 7.69 -15.77
C ILE A 70 -13.10 9.02 -15.38
N GLU A 71 -13.50 9.83 -16.38
CA GLU A 71 -14.32 11.01 -16.12
C GLU A 71 -15.60 10.57 -15.39
N PRO A 72 -16.14 11.33 -14.42
CA PRO A 72 -17.29 10.89 -13.61
C PRO A 72 -18.53 10.51 -14.46
N GLU A 73 -18.62 11.02 -15.69
CA GLU A 73 -19.68 10.70 -16.65
C GLU A 73 -19.53 9.30 -17.30
N GLN A 74 -18.35 8.68 -17.18
CA GLN A 74 -18.02 7.35 -17.72
C GLN A 74 -17.88 6.27 -16.65
N ILE A 75 -18.26 6.55 -15.39
CA ILE A 75 -18.40 5.49 -14.39
C ILE A 75 -19.51 4.57 -14.89
N ASP A 76 -19.11 3.45 -15.50
CA ASP A 76 -20.00 2.34 -15.73
C ASP A 76 -20.53 1.90 -14.36
N THR A 77 -21.74 2.36 -14.04
CA THR A 77 -22.37 2.10 -12.75
C THR A 77 -22.52 0.62 -12.49
N ASP A 78 -22.49 -0.25 -13.51
CA ASP A 78 -22.47 -1.70 -13.33
C ASP A 78 -21.11 -2.18 -12.78
N SER A 79 -20.00 -1.76 -13.40
CA SER A 79 -18.63 -2.02 -12.91
C SER A 79 -18.40 -1.46 -11.49
N ASP A 80 -18.93 -0.28 -11.19
CA ASP A 80 -18.71 0.37 -9.89
C ASP A 80 -19.60 -0.24 -8.79
N LYS A 81 -20.84 -0.64 -9.11
CA LYS A 81 -21.67 -1.49 -8.25
C LYS A 81 -21.01 -2.84 -8.02
N HIS A 82 -20.48 -3.46 -9.08
CA HIS A 82 -19.77 -4.72 -9.00
C HIS A 82 -18.55 -4.60 -8.07
N ARG A 83 -17.74 -3.54 -8.20
CA ARG A 83 -16.58 -3.30 -7.32
C ARG A 83 -16.98 -3.15 -5.85
N ARG A 84 -18.04 -2.39 -5.56
CA ARG A 84 -18.59 -2.25 -4.20
C ARG A 84 -19.12 -3.58 -3.66
N ALA A 85 -19.84 -4.34 -4.50
CA ALA A 85 -20.35 -5.66 -4.14
C ALA A 85 -19.21 -6.65 -3.85
N VAL A 86 -18.16 -6.68 -4.66
CA VAL A 86 -16.95 -7.48 -4.45
C VAL A 86 -16.28 -7.08 -3.13
N THR A 87 -16.09 -5.78 -2.89
CA THR A 87 -15.45 -5.27 -1.66
C THR A 87 -16.24 -5.66 -0.41
N LEU A 88 -17.57 -5.53 -0.46
CA LEU A 88 -18.45 -5.94 0.63
C LEU A 88 -18.40 -7.45 0.84
N ALA A 89 -18.45 -8.25 -0.23
CA ALA A 89 -18.37 -9.70 -0.18
C ALA A 89 -17.03 -10.18 0.41
N THR A 90 -15.91 -9.56 0.02
CA THR A 90 -14.59 -9.84 0.60
C THR A 90 -14.55 -9.52 2.10
N THR A 91 -15.09 -8.37 2.49
CA THR A 91 -15.14 -7.97 3.92
C THR A 91 -15.98 -8.95 4.73
N ILE A 92 -17.14 -9.36 4.22
CA ILE A 92 -18.00 -10.36 4.86
C ILE A 92 -17.25 -11.70 4.98
N ALA A 93 -16.62 -12.18 3.91
CA ALA A 93 -15.88 -13.45 3.92
C ALA A 93 -14.74 -13.44 4.95
N GLN A 94 -14.05 -12.31 5.12
CA GLN A 94 -13.03 -12.15 6.16
C GLN A 94 -13.62 -12.21 7.57
N GLN A 95 -14.74 -11.52 7.80
CA GLN A 95 -15.41 -11.50 9.10
C GLN A 95 -16.02 -12.85 9.48
N THR A 96 -16.56 -13.60 8.52
CA THR A 96 -17.16 -14.91 8.74
C THR A 96 -16.15 -16.05 8.72
N GLY A 97 -14.86 -15.75 8.48
CA GLY A 97 -13.82 -16.78 8.36
C GLY A 97 -14.05 -17.70 7.16
N GLN A 98 -14.64 -17.18 6.08
CA GLN A 98 -14.84 -17.85 4.79
C GLN A 98 -13.97 -17.23 3.68
N GLU A 99 -12.88 -16.56 4.05
CA GLU A 99 -11.96 -15.94 3.10
C GLU A 99 -11.31 -16.99 2.20
N GLU A 100 -11.38 -16.81 0.88
CA GLU A 100 -10.69 -17.61 -0.13
C GLU A 100 -9.51 -16.82 -0.70
N LYS A 101 -8.32 -17.43 -0.75
CA LYS A 101 -7.11 -16.75 -1.21
C LYS A 101 -6.18 -17.70 -1.97
N ALA A 102 -5.61 -17.18 -3.07
CA ALA A 102 -4.64 -17.90 -3.88
C ALA A 102 -3.26 -17.96 -3.20
N ASN A 103 -2.44 -18.93 -3.63
CA ASN A 103 -1.05 -19.13 -3.21
C ASN A 103 -0.85 -19.18 -1.68
N GLN A 104 -1.87 -19.62 -0.94
CA GLN A 104 -1.72 -19.88 0.49
C GLN A 104 -1.14 -21.27 0.68
N THR A 105 -0.23 -21.39 1.65
CA THR A 105 0.32 -22.68 2.07
C THR A 105 -0.76 -23.44 2.83
N CYS A 106 -1.21 -24.56 2.28
CA CYS A 106 -2.19 -25.40 2.94
C CYS A 106 -1.57 -26.04 4.18
N TRP A 107 -2.23 -25.95 5.33
CA TRP A 107 -1.72 -26.55 6.56
C TRP A 107 -1.75 -28.09 6.59
N LEU A 108 -2.46 -28.73 5.66
CA LEU A 108 -2.57 -30.20 5.57
C LEU A 108 -1.55 -30.81 4.60
N CYS A 109 -1.30 -30.18 3.46
CA CYS A 109 -0.36 -30.69 2.45
C CYS A 109 0.88 -29.83 2.24
N GLU A 110 1.00 -28.70 2.92
CA GLU A 110 2.11 -27.74 2.82
C GLU A 110 2.36 -27.12 1.44
N GLU A 111 1.49 -27.41 0.46
CA GLU A 111 1.57 -26.84 -0.88
C GLU A 111 0.88 -25.48 -0.99
N ARG A 112 1.36 -24.64 -1.92
CA ARG A 112 0.71 -23.37 -2.27
C ARG A 112 -0.44 -23.61 -3.24
N ARG A 113 -1.67 -23.37 -2.77
CA ARG A 113 -2.91 -23.65 -3.51
C ARG A 113 -3.90 -22.48 -3.37
N MET A 114 -5.04 -22.58 -4.04
CA MET A 114 -6.24 -21.82 -3.68
C MET A 114 -6.84 -22.43 -2.41
N CYS A 115 -6.89 -21.66 -1.32
CA CYS A 115 -7.33 -22.15 -0.01
C CYS A 115 -8.43 -21.28 0.58
N ILE A 116 -9.26 -21.86 1.45
CA ILE A 116 -10.20 -21.13 2.31
C ILE A 116 -9.68 -21.10 3.74
N ARG A 117 -9.86 -19.97 4.43
CA ARG A 117 -9.53 -19.83 5.84
C ARG A 117 -10.47 -20.70 6.68
N ARG A 118 -9.91 -21.52 7.56
CA ARG A 118 -10.62 -22.32 8.56
C ARG A 118 -10.03 -22.04 9.95
N PRO A 119 -10.70 -22.46 11.04
CA PRO A 119 -10.15 -22.30 12.39
C PRO A 119 -8.71 -22.81 12.55
N GLY A 120 -8.37 -23.93 11.88
CA GLY A 120 -7.04 -24.55 11.95
C GLY A 120 -5.97 -23.93 11.06
N GLY A 121 -6.33 -23.23 9.99
CA GLY A 121 -5.35 -22.78 9.00
C GLY A 121 -5.97 -22.45 7.65
N TRP A 122 -5.14 -22.47 6.61
CA TRP A 122 -5.57 -22.42 5.21
C TRP A 122 -5.76 -23.84 4.68
N GLU A 123 -6.94 -24.14 4.16
CA GLU A 123 -7.28 -25.46 3.62
C GLU A 123 -7.54 -25.40 2.12
N CYS A 124 -6.78 -26.18 1.34
CA CYS A 124 -6.98 -26.28 -0.10
C CYS A 124 -8.24 -27.11 -0.42
N ARG A 125 -8.76 -26.96 -1.64
CA ARG A 125 -9.94 -27.71 -2.10
C ARG A 125 -9.77 -29.24 -1.96
N ASP A 126 -8.59 -29.75 -2.31
CA ASP A 126 -8.34 -31.19 -2.35
C ASP A 126 -8.32 -31.80 -0.95
N CYS A 127 -7.58 -31.18 -0.01
CA CYS A 127 -7.53 -31.64 1.37
C CYS A 127 -8.88 -31.54 2.09
N ARG A 128 -9.74 -30.60 1.68
CA ARG A 128 -11.11 -30.47 2.21
C ARG A 128 -12.05 -31.60 1.79
N GLN A 129 -11.76 -32.30 0.69
CA GLN A 129 -12.60 -33.41 0.22
C GLN A 129 -12.28 -34.74 0.93
N ILE A 130 -11.22 -34.77 1.74
CA ILE A 130 -10.69 -35.98 2.38
C ILE A 130 -10.99 -36.00 3.90
N GLN A 131 -11.46 -34.88 4.46
CA GLN A 131 -11.75 -34.70 5.90
C GLN A 131 -13.14 -35.21 6.29
#